data_AF-A0A4U5JEC7-F1
#
_entry.id   AF-A0A4U5JEC7-F1
#
_cell.length_a   1.000
_cell.length_b   1.000
_cell.length_c   1.000
_cell.angle_alpha   90.00
_cell.angle_beta   90.00
_cell.angle_gamma   90.00
#
_symmetry.space_group_name_H-M   'P 1'
#
loop_
_entity.id
_entity.type
_entity.pdbx_description
1 polymer ?
#
loop_
_entity_poly.entity_id
_entity_poly.type
_entity_poly.pdbx_seq_one_letter_code
_entity_poly.pdbx_strand_id
1 'polypeptide(L)' 'MEPRAERVCHVLIALSLLTLSVGIGYEFVFGTKLADFLVIIAGLLLGWIALLYCLGNAMFWR' A
#
# COMPACT_ATOMS: atom_id res chain seq x y z
N MET A 1 -15.37 -13.02 -4.09
CA MET A 1 -14.21 -12.98 -4.98
C MET A 1 -13.65 -14.38 -5.15
N GLU A 2 -12.91 -14.64 -6.21
CA GLU A 2 -12.07 -15.84 -6.27
C GLU A 2 -11.08 -15.82 -5.08
N PRO A 3 -10.88 -16.93 -4.34
CA PRO A 3 -10.10 -16.94 -3.09
C PRO A 3 -8.64 -16.50 -3.27
N ARG A 4 -8.14 -16.54 -4.51
CA ARG A 4 -6.81 -16.05 -4.88
C ARG A 4 -6.75 -14.52 -4.92
N ALA A 5 -7.78 -13.87 -5.45
CA ALA A 5 -7.86 -12.42 -5.54
C ALA A 5 -8.00 -11.76 -4.16
N GLU A 6 -8.76 -12.38 -3.26
CA GLU A 6 -8.93 -11.90 -1.89
C GLU A 6 -7.60 -11.93 -1.10
N ARG A 7 -6.81 -13.00 -1.23
CA ARG A 7 -5.47 -13.06 -0.63
C ARG A 7 -4.51 -12.02 -1.18
N VAL A 8 -4.50 -11.81 -2.50
CA VAL A 8 -3.63 -10.81 -3.13
C VAL A 8 -4.03 -9.40 -2.67
N CYS A 9 -5.32 -9.12 -2.56
CA CYS A 9 -5.85 -7.87 -2.04
C CYS A 9 -5.39 -7.61 -0.59
N HIS A 10 -5.51 -8.60 0.29
CA HIS A 10 -5.04 -8.50 1.67
C HIS A 10 -3.52 -8.30 1.77
N VAL A 11 -2.73 -9.00 0.96
CA VAL A 11 -1.26 -8.86 0.92
C VAL A 11 -0.86 -7.47 0.43
N LEU A 12 -1.50 -6.95 -0.61
CA LEU A 12 -1.25 -5.60 -1.13
C LEU A 12 -1.58 -4.50 -0.10
N ILE A 13 -2.70 -4.64 0.62
CA ILE A 13 -3.07 -3.73 1.71
C ILE A 13 -2.05 -3.80 2.85
N ALA A 14 -1.67 -5.01 3.27
CA ALA A 14 -0.68 -5.19 4.33
C ALA A 14 0.68 -4.58 3.93
N LEU A 15 1.13 -4.80 2.69
CA LEU A 15 2.38 -4.26 2.16
C LEU A 15 2.36 -2.73 2.11
N SER A 16 1.25 -2.13 1.69
CA SER A 16 1.08 -0.67 1.71
C SER A 16 1.16 -0.13 3.14
N LEU A 17 0.46 -0.75 4.09
CA LEU A 17 0.50 -0.36 5.51
C LEU A 17 1.91 -0.43 6.08
N LEU A 18 2.64 -1.51 5.77
CA LEU A 18 4.02 -1.72 6.21
C LEU A 18 4.96 -0.67 5.62
N THR A 19 4.83 -0.39 4.33
CA THR A 19 5.65 0.61 3.62
C THR A 19 5.40 2.02 4.19
N LEU A 20 4.14 2.36 4.47
CA LEU A 20 3.77 3.64 5.06
C LEU A 20 4.32 3.77 6.49
N SER A 21 4.20 2.69 7.29
CA SER A 21 4.69 2.65 8.68
C SER A 21 6.21 2.81 8.74
N VAL A 22 6.93 2.12 7.84
CA VAL A 22 8.38 2.22 7.75
C VAL A 22 8.79 3.62 7.29
N GLY A 23 8.17 4.19 6.26
CA GLY A 23 8.46 5.55 5.79
C GLY A 23 8.25 6.62 6.87
N ILE A 24 7.13 6.55 7.60
CA ILE A 24 6.85 7.49 8.71
C ILE A 24 7.86 7.33 9.84
N GLY A 25 8.16 6.07 10.24
CA GLY A 25 9.11 5.81 11.32
C GLY A 25 10.54 6.23 10.97
N TYR A 26 10.94 6.05 9.72
CA TYR A 26 12.26 6.41 9.24
C TYR A 26 12.45 7.93 9.16
N GLU A 27 11.40 8.66 8.72
CA GLU A 27 11.38 10.13 8.76
C GLU A 27 11.52 10.65 10.20
N PHE A 28 10.79 10.03 11.15
CA PHE A 28 10.82 10.43 12.55
C PHE A 28 12.18 10.19 13.22
N VAL A 29 12.88 9.11 12.85
CA VAL A 29 14.15 8.72 13.48
C VAL A 29 15.36 9.40 12.83
N PHE A 30 15.41 9.47 11.50
CA PHE A 30 16.60 9.90 10.75
C PHE A 30 16.49 11.32 10.17
N GLY A 31 15.28 11.89 10.07
CA GLY A 31 15.08 13.25 9.59
C GLY A 31 15.53 13.47 8.15
N THR A 32 15.52 12.44 7.29
CA THR A 32 16.01 12.53 5.90
C THR A 32 14.93 13.04 4.94
N LYS A 33 14.86 14.38 4.81
CA LYS A 33 13.78 15.12 4.14
C LYS A 33 13.37 14.73 2.72
N LEU A 34 14.20 14.06 1.94
CA LEU A 34 13.88 13.74 0.54
C LEU A 34 13.63 12.25 0.30
N ALA A 35 14.47 11.38 0.88
CA ALA A 35 14.34 9.94 0.72
C ALA A 35 13.08 9.40 1.42
N ASP A 36 12.80 9.88 2.63
CA ASP A 36 11.59 9.49 3.37
C ASP A 36 10.31 9.93 2.64
N PHE A 37 10.32 11.12 2.05
CA PHE A 37 9.20 11.64 1.29
C PHE A 37 8.89 10.78 0.05
N LEU A 38 9.91 10.27 -0.64
CA LEU A 38 9.73 9.33 -1.75
C LEU A 38 9.16 7.98 -1.28
N VAL A 39 9.58 7.48 -0.12
CA VAL A 39 9.07 6.22 0.46
C VAL A 39 7.59 6.37 0.85
N ILE A 40 7.21 7.49 1.44
CA ILE A 40 5.81 7.81 1.77
C ILE A 40 4.97 7.88 0.50
N ILE A 41 5.43 8.60 -0.54
CA ILE A 41 4.74 8.68 -1.83
C ILE A 41 4.60 7.29 -2.46
N ALA A 42 5.66 6.48 -2.46
CA ALA A 42 5.62 5.12 -3.00
C ALA A 42 4.64 4.22 -2.24
N GLY A 43 4.62 4.29 -0.90
CA GLY A 43 3.67 3.55 -0.06
C GLY A 43 2.22 3.97 -0.31
N LEU A 44 1.98 5.27 -0.52
CA LEU A 44 0.66 5.81 -0.84
C LEU A 44 0.20 5.38 -2.24
N LEU A 45 1.10 5.40 -3.23
CA LEU A 45 0.82 4.96 -4.59
C LEU A 45 0.47 3.47 -4.64
N LEU A 46 1.25 2.65 -3.93
CA LEU A 46 0.97 1.23 -3.75
C LEU A 46 -0.38 0.99 -3.06
N GLY A 47 -0.72 1.79 -2.06
CA GLY A 47 -2.01 1.74 -1.37
C GLY A 47 -3.19 2.05 -2.30
N TRP A 48 -3.06 3.07 -3.15
CA TRP A 48 -4.05 3.41 -4.17
C TRP A 48 -4.21 2.30 -5.22
N ILE A 49 -3.11 1.75 -5.73
CA ILE A 49 -3.13 0.63 -6.69
C ILE A 49 -3.81 -0.58 -6.05
N ALA A 50 -3.48 -0.91 -4.80
CA ALA A 50 -4.11 -1.98 -4.05
C ALA A 50 -5.64 -1.77 -3.95
N LEU A 51 -6.06 -0.57 -3.54
CA LEU A 51 -7.48 -0.21 -3.43
C LEU A 51 -8.22 -0.34 -4.76
N LEU A 52 -7.67 0.21 -5.84
CA LEU A 52 -8.27 0.12 -7.17
C LEU A 52 -8.35 -1.32 -7.67
N TYR A 53 -7.32 -2.12 -7.41
CA TYR A 53 -7.29 -3.54 -7.80
C TYR A 53 -8.33 -4.35 -7.02
N CYS A 54 -8.40 -4.16 -5.71
CA CYS A 54 -9.40 -4.80 -4.85
C CYS A 54 -10.83 -4.38 -5.22
N LEU A 55 -11.07 -3.08 -5.39
CA LEU A 55 -12.39 -2.54 -5.73
C LEU A 55 -12.81 -2.95 -7.14
N GLY A 56 -11.90 -2.94 -8.10
CA GLY A 56 -12.12 -3.40 -9.47
C GLY A 56 -12.49 -4.87 -9.52
N ASN A 57 -11.76 -5.74 -8.82
CA ASN A 57 -12.10 -7.16 -8.73
C ASN A 57 -13.37 -7.41 -7.91
N ALA A 58 -13.71 -6.56 -6.93
CA ALA A 58 -14.96 -6.64 -6.19
C ALA A 58 -16.17 -6.32 -7.09
N MET A 59 -16.05 -5.26 -7.89
CA MET A 59 -17.10 -4.74 -8.77
C MET A 59 -17.29 -5.61 -10.01
N PHE A 60 -16.22 -6.21 -10.56
CA PHE A 60 -16.29 -7.10 -11.72
C PHE A 60 -16.86 -8.50 -11.38
N TRP A 61 -16.85 -8.86 -10.10
CA TRP A 61 -17.32 -10.17 -9.61
C TRP A 61 -18.60 -10.06 -8.76
N ARG A 62 -19.42 -9.03 -9.04
CA ARG A 62 -20.78 -8.86 -8.54
C ARG A 62 -21.76 -9.11 -9.69
#